data_AF-A0A3N5PCN9-F1
#
_entry.id   AF-A0A3N5PCN9-F1
#
_cell.length_a   1.000
_cell.length_b   1.000
_cell.length_c   1.000
_cell.angle_alpha   90.00
_cell.angle_beta   90.00
_cell.angle_gamma   90.00
#
_symmetry.space_group_name_H-M   'P 1'
#
loop_
_entity.id
_entity.type
_entity.pdbx_description
1 polymer ?
#
loop_
_entity_poly.entity_id
_entity_poly.type
_entity_poly.pdbx_seq_one_letter_code
_entity_poly.pdbx_strand_id
1 'polypeptide(L)'
;MNDDYTKISNEHSTVLADDKRFSVIDAAKILGIQRPNLFKVLKRLGIPTIKERNSAHRGQSIAYITSDDLHRLKEHFRSPVGTGVVSEDNTVSTEFGWFYLIQLEPEHDPLRFKVGFTVSMAERLRHLRCSAPFAKVLDKWRCKLLWEKTAIDCVTRGCQQIHTEVFRSNSIEKIKELCQAFFKLMDE
;
A
#
# COMPACT_ATOMS: atom_id res chain seq x y z
N MET A 1 -56.91 47.03 -24.13
CA MET A 1 -56.52 47.65 -22.84
C MET A 1 -55.94 46.52 -21.98
N ASN A 2 -54.67 46.13 -22.01
CA ASN A 2 -53.43 46.48 -22.74
C ASN A 2 -52.80 45.11 -23.10
N ASP A 3 -52.41 44.81 -24.33
CA ASP A 3 -51.20 45.26 -25.04
C ASP A 3 -49.88 45.12 -24.27
N ASP A 4 -49.01 44.28 -24.86
CA ASP A 4 -47.57 44.46 -25.03
C ASP A 4 -46.61 44.05 -23.88
N TYR A 5 -45.91 42.91 -24.03
CA TYR A 5 -44.59 42.90 -24.68
C TYR A 5 -44.01 41.47 -24.79
N THR A 6 -43.82 41.04 -26.03
CA THR A 6 -42.96 39.92 -26.41
C THR A 6 -41.51 40.41 -26.38
N LYS A 7 -40.61 39.72 -25.65
CA LYS A 7 -39.17 39.71 -25.98
C LYS A 7 -38.61 38.30 -25.81
N ILE A 8 -38.31 37.72 -26.97
CA ILE A 8 -37.49 36.54 -27.19
C ILE A 8 -36.02 37.00 -27.27
N SER A 9 -35.17 36.37 -26.49
CA SER A 9 -33.70 36.22 -26.67
C SER A 9 -33.22 35.36 -25.50
N ASN A 10 -33.26 34.03 -25.58
CA ASN A 10 -32.24 33.17 -26.19
C ASN A 10 -30.82 33.68 -25.96
N GLU A 11 -30.12 33.12 -24.97
CA GLU A 11 -28.72 32.69 -25.08
C GLU A 11 -28.26 31.95 -23.81
N HIS A 12 -27.97 30.66 -24.00
CA HIS A 12 -26.97 29.85 -23.28
C HIS A 12 -26.85 30.00 -21.75
N SER A 13 -27.49 29.08 -21.03
CA SER A 13 -26.85 28.49 -19.86
C SER A 13 -27.00 26.99 -19.92
N THR A 14 -25.94 26.41 -20.50
CA THR A 14 -25.52 25.02 -20.46
C THR A 14 -26.01 24.30 -19.22
N VAL A 15 -26.73 23.22 -19.48
CA VAL A 15 -26.89 22.04 -18.63
C VAL A 15 -25.53 21.72 -17.99
N LEU A 16 -25.34 22.14 -16.74
CA LEU A 16 -24.19 21.70 -15.96
C LEU A 16 -24.43 20.24 -15.62
N ALA A 17 -23.48 19.42 -16.07
CA ALA A 17 -23.44 17.99 -15.82
C ALA A 17 -23.78 17.69 -14.36
N ASP A 18 -24.66 16.71 -14.18
CA ASP A 18 -25.01 16.09 -12.91
C ASP A 18 -23.72 15.88 -12.09
N ASP A 19 -23.51 16.73 -11.08
CA ASP A 19 -22.27 16.81 -10.31
C ASP A 19 -22.24 15.61 -9.37
N LYS A 20 -21.96 14.45 -9.95
CA LYS A 20 -22.13 13.15 -9.32
C LYS A 20 -21.19 13.04 -8.12
N ARG A 21 -21.77 13.15 -6.94
CA ARG A 21 -21.07 13.04 -5.66
C ARG A 21 -21.06 11.61 -5.18
N PHE A 22 -19.92 11.19 -4.66
CA PHE A 22 -19.74 9.87 -4.05
C PHE A 22 -19.52 10.06 -2.56
N SER A 23 -20.24 9.30 -1.74
CA SER A 23 -19.89 9.27 -0.32
C SER A 23 -18.47 8.72 -0.18
N VAL A 24 -17.71 9.21 0.80
CA VAL A 24 -16.36 8.68 1.08
C VAL A 24 -16.42 7.19 1.41
N ILE A 25 -17.57 6.71 1.91
CA ILE A 25 -17.81 5.29 2.17
C ILE A 25 -17.88 4.50 0.87
N ASP A 26 -18.62 5.00 -0.12
CA ASP A 26 -18.76 4.32 -1.41
C ASP A 26 -17.48 4.43 -2.24
N ALA A 27 -16.79 5.58 -2.18
CA ALA A 27 -15.47 5.73 -2.75
C ALA A 27 -14.46 4.73 -2.16
N ALA A 28 -14.49 4.52 -0.83
CA ALA A 28 -13.67 3.51 -0.15
C ALA A 28 -13.97 2.08 -0.66
N LYS A 29 -15.25 1.75 -0.87
CA LYS A 29 -15.65 0.45 -1.46
C LYS A 29 -15.18 0.30 -2.91
N ILE A 30 -15.37 1.34 -3.73
CA ILE A 30 -14.96 1.34 -5.16
C ILE A 30 -13.44 1.15 -5.30
N LEU A 31 -12.67 1.74 -4.39
CA LEU A 31 -11.21 1.64 -4.37
C LEU A 31 -10.71 0.42 -3.57
N GLY A 32 -11.61 -0.29 -2.87
CA GLY A 32 -11.36 -1.27 -1.83
C GLY A 32 -10.20 -0.91 -0.90
N ILE A 33 -10.33 0.26 -0.28
CA ILE A 33 -9.44 0.76 0.78
C ILE A 33 -10.26 1.04 2.01
N GLN A 34 -9.66 0.89 3.19
CA GLN A 34 -10.37 1.18 4.43
C GLN A 34 -10.67 2.68 4.55
N ARG A 35 -11.88 3.00 5.03
CA ARG A 35 -12.36 4.39 5.18
C ARG A 35 -11.37 5.32 5.92
N PRO A 36 -10.77 4.95 7.08
CA PRO A 36 -9.80 5.82 7.76
C PRO A 36 -8.57 6.14 6.91
N ASN A 37 -8.12 5.18 6.11
CA ASN A 37 -6.99 5.33 5.21
C ASN A 37 -7.33 6.26 4.04
N LEU A 38 -8.52 6.13 3.46
CA LEU A 38 -8.99 7.05 2.43
C LEU A 38 -9.03 8.51 2.93
N PHE A 39 -9.50 8.77 4.16
CA PHE A 39 -9.46 10.12 4.74
C PHE A 39 -8.04 10.70 4.86
N LYS A 40 -7.05 9.88 5.21
CA LYS A 40 -5.64 10.31 5.24
C LYS A 40 -5.14 10.69 3.86
N VAL A 41 -5.49 9.90 2.84
CA VAL A 41 -5.10 10.13 1.44
C VAL A 41 -5.76 11.41 0.91
N LEU A 42 -7.06 11.58 1.13
CA LEU A 42 -7.80 12.81 0.77
C LEU A 42 -7.13 14.06 1.36
N LYS A 43 -6.81 14.03 2.66
CA LYS A 43 -6.12 15.14 3.33
C LYS A 43 -4.75 15.42 2.73
N ARG A 44 -3.97 14.39 2.40
CA ARG A 44 -2.64 14.52 1.80
C ARG A 44 -2.70 15.10 0.38
N LEU A 45 -3.73 14.73 -0.39
CA LEU A 45 -3.95 15.24 -1.75
C LEU A 45 -4.63 16.61 -1.77
N GLY A 46 -4.95 17.19 -0.61
CA GLY A 46 -5.66 18.47 -0.53
C GLY A 46 -7.09 18.41 -1.07
N ILE A 47 -7.68 17.21 -1.15
CA ILE A 47 -9.04 17.02 -1.66
C ILE A 47 -10.04 17.37 -0.55
N PRO A 48 -10.90 18.39 -0.75
CA PRO A 48 -11.90 18.78 0.23
C PRO A 48 -13.01 17.73 0.31
N THR A 49 -13.68 17.64 1.47
CA THR A 49 -14.88 16.82 1.62
C THR A 49 -16.07 17.69 1.98
N ILE A 50 -17.20 17.43 1.32
CA ILE A 50 -18.45 18.13 1.55
C ILE A 50 -19.25 17.32 2.55
N LYS A 51 -19.67 17.93 3.66
CA LYS A 51 -20.45 17.25 4.70
C LYS A 51 -21.93 17.59 4.53
N GLU A 52 -22.74 16.59 4.25
CA GLU A 52 -24.20 16.76 4.14
C GLU A 52 -24.90 15.86 5.15
N ARG A 53 -25.99 16.34 5.76
CA ARG A 53 -26.84 15.52 6.64
C ARG A 53 -27.81 14.73 5.79
N ASN A 54 -27.79 13.42 5.91
CA ASN A 54 -28.66 12.55 5.12
C ASN A 54 -29.79 11.98 5.99
N SER A 55 -31.04 12.16 5.54
CA SER A 55 -32.24 11.61 6.18
C SER A 55 -32.28 10.07 6.13
N ALA A 56 -31.69 9.45 5.10
CA ALA A 56 -31.59 8.00 4.96
C ALA A 56 -30.63 7.35 6.00
N HIS A 57 -29.73 8.14 6.59
CA HIS A 57 -28.77 7.68 7.60
C HIS A 57 -29.06 8.27 8.99
N ARG A 58 -30.33 8.28 9.39
CA ARG A 58 -30.78 8.70 10.73
C ARG A 58 -30.25 10.09 11.15
N GLY A 59 -30.09 11.01 10.19
CA GLY A 59 -29.60 12.37 10.44
C GLY A 59 -28.08 12.51 10.65
N GLN A 60 -27.30 11.46 10.39
CA GLN A 60 -25.84 11.53 10.48
C GLN A 60 -25.23 12.34 9.33
N SER A 61 -24.13 13.04 9.61
CA SER A 61 -23.35 13.78 8.61
C SER A 61 -22.46 12.82 7.82
N ILE A 62 -22.61 12.84 6.49
CA ILE A 62 -21.85 12.02 5.56
C ILE A 62 -20.92 12.93 4.77
N ALA A 63 -19.67 12.50 4.62
CA ALA A 63 -18.69 13.17 3.79
C ALA A 63 -18.80 12.67 2.35
N TYR A 64 -18.78 13.60 1.40
CA TYR A 64 -18.84 13.37 -0.03
C TYR A 64 -17.63 13.97 -0.74
N ILE A 65 -17.27 13.37 -1.87
CA ILE A 65 -16.26 13.83 -2.82
C ILE A 65 -16.87 13.89 -4.22
N THR A 66 -16.30 14.69 -5.10
CA THR A 66 -16.76 14.80 -6.48
C THR A 66 -16.30 13.60 -7.32
N SER A 67 -16.89 13.44 -8.51
CA SER A 67 -16.43 12.45 -9.49
C SER A 67 -14.97 12.69 -9.91
N ASP A 68 -14.57 13.96 -10.04
CA ASP A 68 -13.19 14.34 -10.39
C ASP A 68 -12.20 13.98 -9.29
N ASP A 69 -12.59 14.18 -8.03
CA ASP A 69 -11.78 13.76 -6.89
C ASP A 69 -11.63 12.24 -6.82
N LEU A 70 -12.69 11.50 -7.13
CA LEU A 70 -12.64 10.05 -7.25
C LEU A 70 -11.69 9.61 -8.39
N HIS A 71 -11.66 10.34 -9.50
CA HIS A 71 -10.72 10.08 -10.59
C HIS A 71 -9.27 10.31 -10.14
N ARG A 72 -8.99 11.44 -9.48
CA ARG A 72 -7.66 11.76 -8.92
C ARG A 72 -7.19 10.70 -7.91
N LEU A 73 -8.11 10.19 -7.10
CA LEU A 73 -7.81 9.06 -6.21
C LEU A 73 -7.46 7.79 -6.99
N LYS A 74 -8.22 7.43 -8.03
CA LYS A 74 -7.91 6.27 -8.87
C LYS A 74 -6.53 6.39 -9.52
N GLU A 75 -6.16 7.57 -10.01
CA GLU A 75 -4.83 7.82 -10.57
C GLU A 75 -3.74 7.71 -9.51
N HIS A 76 -3.97 8.28 -8.33
CA HIS A 76 -3.05 8.18 -7.18
C HIS A 76 -2.78 6.72 -6.78
N PHE A 77 -3.80 5.86 -6.79
CA PHE A 77 -3.65 4.43 -6.47
C PHE A 77 -3.16 3.57 -7.64
N ARG A 78 -3.27 4.03 -8.88
CA ARG A 78 -2.71 3.34 -10.07
C ARG A 78 -1.23 3.64 -10.28
N SER A 79 -0.74 4.79 -9.81
CA SER A 79 0.67 5.15 -9.97
C SER A 79 1.54 4.33 -9.01
N PRO A 80 2.58 3.61 -9.50
CA PRO A 80 3.47 2.80 -8.67
C PRO A 80 4.37 3.65 -7.76
N VAL A 81 4.24 4.97 -7.77
CA VAL A 81 5.00 5.90 -6.94
C VAL A 81 4.32 6.06 -5.58
N GLY A 82 4.55 5.05 -4.74
CA GLY A 82 4.83 5.19 -3.32
C GLY A 82 3.78 5.92 -2.48
N THR A 83 2.75 5.21 -2.02
CA THR A 83 2.17 5.53 -0.71
C THR A 83 1.84 4.26 0.06
N GLY A 84 2.72 3.91 0.99
CA GLY A 84 2.50 2.89 2.01
C GLY A 84 1.21 3.19 2.79
N VAL A 85 0.18 2.43 2.45
CA VAL A 85 -1.05 2.29 3.21
C VAL A 85 -1.40 0.81 3.12
N VAL A 86 -1.09 0.09 4.19
CA VAL A 86 -1.50 -1.29 4.38
C VAL A 86 -3.04 -1.30 4.34
N SER A 87 -3.59 -1.80 3.25
CA SER A 87 -5.00 -2.21 3.17
C SER A 87 -4.98 -3.72 3.24
N GLU A 88 -5.37 -4.24 4.40
CA GLU A 88 -5.92 -5.59 4.49
C GLU A 88 -7.21 -5.58 3.67
N ASP A 89 -7.33 -6.53 2.74
CA ASP A 89 -8.38 -6.70 1.73
C ASP A 89 -8.42 -5.69 0.57
N ASN A 90 -7.45 -5.86 -0.34
CA ASN A 90 -7.75 -5.84 -1.77
C ASN A 90 -6.67 -6.61 -2.53
N THR A 91 -7.07 -7.66 -3.24
CA THR A 91 -6.26 -8.53 -4.11
C THR A 91 -5.77 -7.78 -5.36
N VAL A 92 -4.97 -6.73 -5.17
CA VAL A 92 -4.07 -6.23 -6.21
C VAL A 92 -2.81 -7.07 -6.09
N SER A 93 -2.60 -7.93 -7.08
CA SER A 93 -1.46 -8.83 -7.31
C SER A 93 -0.07 -8.29 -6.92
N THR A 94 0.21 -8.16 -5.64
CA THR A 94 1.56 -8.17 -5.08
C THR A 94 2.07 -9.61 -4.99
N GLU A 95 1.80 -10.40 -6.03
CA GLU A 95 2.27 -11.77 -6.13
C GLU A 95 3.78 -11.80 -6.06
N PHE A 96 4.48 -10.81 -6.61
CA PHE A 96 5.94 -10.80 -6.72
C PHE A 96 6.61 -9.67 -5.95
N GLY A 97 7.64 -10.03 -5.21
CA GLY A 97 8.48 -9.14 -4.44
C GLY A 97 9.90 -9.70 -4.34
N TRP A 98 10.60 -9.25 -3.32
CA TRP A 98 11.97 -9.62 -3.03
C TRP A 98 12.00 -10.34 -1.70
N PHE A 99 12.53 -11.56 -1.68
CA PHE A 99 13.02 -12.16 -0.45
C PHE A 99 14.41 -11.61 -0.19
N TYR A 100 14.68 -11.16 1.02
CA TYR A 100 15.97 -10.58 1.38
C TYR A 100 16.65 -11.38 2.48
N LEU A 101 17.98 -11.32 2.49
CA LEU A 101 18.83 -11.70 3.61
C LEU A 101 19.60 -10.46 4.05
N ILE A 102 19.37 -10.02 5.29
CA ILE A 102 19.99 -8.81 5.85
C ILE A 102 20.73 -9.18 7.12
N GLN A 103 22.02 -8.84 7.20
CA GLN A 103 22.79 -8.88 8.43
C GLN A 103 22.49 -7.63 9.26
N LEU A 104 22.17 -7.78 10.55
CA LEU A 104 21.73 -6.64 11.36
C LEU A 104 22.89 -5.85 11.97
N GLU A 105 23.86 -6.55 12.56
CA GLU A 105 24.98 -5.94 13.29
C GLU A 105 26.31 -6.57 12.86
N PRO A 106 26.86 -6.22 11.68
CA PRO A 106 28.03 -6.88 11.11
C PRO A 106 29.27 -6.90 12.01
N GLU A 107 29.41 -5.89 12.88
CA GLU A 107 30.59 -5.73 13.74
C GLU A 107 30.37 -6.29 15.15
N HIS A 108 29.15 -6.20 15.69
CA HIS A 108 28.86 -6.58 17.08
C HIS A 108 28.22 -7.96 17.21
N ASP A 109 27.43 -8.39 16.23
CA ASP A 109 26.75 -9.69 16.21
C ASP A 109 26.62 -10.17 14.74
N PRO A 110 27.74 -10.55 14.09
CA PRO A 110 27.78 -10.85 12.66
C PRO A 110 26.88 -12.02 12.26
N LEU A 111 26.54 -12.89 13.21
CA LEU A 111 25.71 -14.07 12.98
C LEU A 111 24.21 -13.77 13.11
N ARG A 112 23.83 -12.55 13.51
CA ARG A 112 22.45 -12.11 13.62
C ARG A 112 21.96 -11.51 12.32
N PHE A 113 20.87 -12.08 11.83
CA PHE A 113 20.31 -11.73 10.53
C PHE A 113 18.78 -11.67 10.57
N LYS A 114 18.23 -11.05 9.54
CA LYS A 114 16.81 -10.92 9.26
C LYS A 114 16.54 -11.41 7.85
N VAL A 115 15.50 -12.22 7.70
CA VAL A 115 14.96 -12.64 6.40
C VAL A 115 13.50 -12.20 6.29
N GLY A 116 12.98 -12.16 5.08
CA GLY A 116 11.56 -11.89 4.84
C GLY A 116 11.31 -11.34 3.44
N PHE A 117 10.06 -10.95 3.19
CA PHE A 117 9.61 -10.46 1.91
C PHE A 117 9.36 -8.95 1.92
N THR A 118 9.56 -8.33 0.76
CA THR A 118 9.07 -6.97 0.51
C THR A 118 8.81 -6.72 -0.97
N VAL A 119 7.80 -5.90 -1.25
CA VAL A 119 7.58 -5.32 -2.58
C VAL A 119 8.56 -4.17 -2.89
N SER A 120 9.10 -3.51 -1.85
CA SER A 120 9.99 -2.36 -1.96
C SER A 120 11.19 -2.47 -1.01
N MET A 121 12.34 -2.84 -1.56
CA MET A 121 13.59 -2.94 -0.77
C MET A 121 14.01 -1.60 -0.18
N ALA A 122 13.81 -0.49 -0.90
CA ALA A 122 14.21 0.83 -0.42
C ALA A 122 13.42 1.24 0.84
N GLU A 123 12.10 1.07 0.82
CA GLU A 123 11.26 1.39 1.98
C GLU A 123 11.54 0.46 3.15
N ARG A 124 11.70 -0.85 2.90
CA ARG A 124 12.04 -1.83 3.93
C ARG A 124 13.36 -1.50 4.61
N LEU A 125 14.40 -1.16 3.85
CA LEU A 125 15.71 -0.80 4.40
C LEU A 125 15.66 0.52 5.17
N ARG A 126 14.91 1.51 4.68
CA ARG A 126 14.71 2.77 5.41
C ARG A 126 14.09 2.53 6.79
N HIS A 127 13.03 1.71 6.87
CA HIS A 127 12.41 1.39 8.15
C HIS A 127 13.31 0.54 9.05
N LEU A 128 14.02 -0.43 8.49
CA LEU A 128 14.94 -1.27 9.26
C LEU A 128 16.08 -0.44 9.88
N ARG A 129 16.62 0.53 9.14
CA ARG A 129 17.72 1.39 9.62
C ARG A 129 17.35 2.29 10.79
N CYS A 130 16.06 2.51 11.05
CA CYS A 130 15.64 3.22 12.26
C CYS A 130 15.97 2.44 13.55
N SER A 131 16.08 1.11 13.48
CA SER A 131 16.41 0.26 14.63
C SER A 131 17.71 -0.52 14.48
N ALA A 132 18.21 -0.72 13.26
CA ALA A 132 19.47 -1.37 12.95
C ALA A 132 20.23 -0.53 11.90
N PRO A 133 20.87 0.58 12.30
CA PRO A 133 21.48 1.55 11.37
C PRO A 133 22.63 0.94 10.55
N PHE A 134 23.32 -0.06 11.11
CA PHE A 134 24.45 -0.74 10.47
C PHE A 134 24.03 -1.96 9.63
N ALA A 135 22.72 -2.18 9.45
CA ALA A 135 22.22 -3.33 8.71
C ALA A 135 22.74 -3.34 7.25
N LYS A 136 23.26 -4.49 6.84
CA LYS A 136 23.79 -4.75 5.48
C LYS A 136 22.94 -5.78 4.77
N VAL A 137 22.48 -5.45 3.56
CA VAL A 137 21.86 -6.43 2.69
C VAL A 137 22.95 -7.36 2.17
N LEU A 138 22.85 -8.64 2.45
CA LEU A 138 23.79 -9.64 1.96
C LEU A 138 23.37 -10.15 0.58
N ASP A 139 22.07 -10.35 0.39
CA ASP A 139 21.52 -10.74 -0.91
C ASP A 139 19.99 -10.56 -0.97
N LYS A 140 19.43 -10.71 -2.17
CA LYS A 140 17.99 -10.73 -2.42
C LYS A 140 17.62 -11.57 -3.65
N TRP A 141 16.46 -12.21 -3.60
CA TRP A 141 15.93 -13.07 -4.65
C TRP A 141 14.52 -12.65 -5.01
N ARG A 142 14.15 -12.83 -6.29
CA ARG A 142 12.76 -12.63 -6.70
C ARG A 142 11.93 -13.73 -6.04
N CYS A 143 10.80 -13.34 -5.45
CA CYS A 143 10.02 -14.24 -4.62
C CYS A 143 8.55 -13.97 -4.81
N LYS A 144 7.74 -15.04 -4.81
CA LYS A 144 6.29 -14.88 -4.70
C LYS A 144 5.90 -14.71 -3.23
N LEU A 145 4.93 -13.86 -2.91
CA LEU A 145 4.46 -13.66 -1.53
C LEU A 145 4.06 -15.00 -0.87
N LEU A 146 3.41 -15.88 -1.63
CA LEU A 146 3.02 -17.22 -1.17
C LEU A 146 4.20 -18.11 -0.75
N TRP A 147 5.40 -17.83 -1.24
CA TRP A 147 6.61 -18.59 -0.90
C TRP A 147 7.32 -18.07 0.33
N GLU A 148 6.98 -16.87 0.84
CA GLU A 148 7.72 -16.21 1.92
C GLU A 148 7.87 -17.14 3.14
N LYS A 149 6.75 -17.63 3.66
CA LYS A 149 6.77 -18.46 4.87
C LYS A 149 7.61 -19.72 4.67
N THR A 150 7.41 -20.41 3.55
CA THR A 150 8.16 -21.62 3.21
C THR A 150 9.65 -21.34 3.04
N ALA A 151 10.01 -20.21 2.43
CA ALA A 151 11.39 -19.79 2.27
C ALA A 151 12.04 -19.52 3.64
N ILE A 152 11.36 -18.77 4.53
CA ILE A 152 11.84 -18.52 5.91
C ILE A 152 12.05 -19.85 6.63
N ASP A 153 11.04 -20.73 6.65
CA ASP A 153 11.09 -22.00 7.37
C ASP A 153 12.21 -22.92 6.84
N CYS A 154 12.47 -22.89 5.53
CA CYS A 154 13.53 -23.68 4.90
C CYS A 154 14.92 -23.18 5.30
N VAL A 155 15.17 -21.88 5.13
CA VAL A 155 16.52 -21.30 5.31
C VAL A 155 16.89 -21.10 6.77
N THR A 156 15.90 -21.04 7.67
CA THR A 156 16.13 -20.85 9.11
C THR A 156 16.09 -22.15 9.91
N ARG A 157 15.98 -23.31 9.25
CA ARG A 157 16.03 -24.61 9.93
C ARG A 157 17.34 -24.76 10.72
N GLY A 158 17.22 -25.00 12.02
CA GLY A 158 18.36 -25.13 12.93
C GLY A 158 19.01 -23.81 13.35
N CYS A 159 18.41 -22.67 12.99
CA CYS A 159 18.78 -21.37 13.54
C CYS A 159 18.07 -21.12 14.87
N GLN A 160 18.67 -20.30 15.73
CA GLN A 160 18.00 -19.78 16.91
C GLN A 160 17.12 -18.60 16.50
N GLN A 161 15.82 -18.70 16.73
CA GLN A 161 14.91 -17.57 16.56
C GLN A 161 15.04 -16.60 17.74
N ILE A 162 15.43 -15.35 17.46
CA ILE A 162 15.50 -14.28 18.45
C ILE A 162 14.16 -13.52 18.50
N HIS A 163 13.55 -13.29 17.33
CA HIS A 163 12.24 -12.65 17.19
C HIS A 163 11.57 -13.10 15.88
N THR A 164 10.39 -12.56 15.54
CA THR A 164 9.47 -13.08 14.52
C THR A 164 10.16 -13.38 13.18
N GLU A 165 11.13 -12.56 12.80
CA GLU A 165 11.89 -12.70 11.55
C GLU A 165 13.40 -12.47 11.78
N VAL A 166 13.85 -12.51 13.04
CA VAL A 166 15.25 -12.24 13.41
C VAL A 166 15.83 -13.51 13.99
N PHE A 167 16.94 -13.96 13.42
CA PHE A 167 17.55 -15.25 13.71
C PHE A 167 19.04 -15.09 13.97
N ARG A 168 19.60 -16.09 14.64
CA ARG A 168 21.05 -16.29 14.78
C ARG A 168 21.42 -17.65 14.21
N SER A 169 22.45 -17.68 13.38
CA SER A 169 22.99 -18.91 12.78
C SER A 169 24.41 -19.17 13.28
N ASN A 170 24.98 -20.32 12.92
CA ASN A 170 26.40 -20.60 13.14
C ASN A 170 27.28 -20.16 11.97
N SER A 171 26.69 -19.88 10.80
CA SER A 171 27.37 -19.37 9.60
C SER A 171 26.34 -18.68 8.72
N ILE A 172 26.61 -17.43 8.38
CA ILE A 172 25.74 -16.63 7.52
C ILE A 172 25.86 -17.04 6.05
N GLU A 173 27.03 -17.54 5.65
CA GLU A 173 27.33 -18.09 4.34
C GLU A 173 26.45 -19.31 4.06
N LYS A 174 26.30 -20.20 5.04
CA LYS A 174 25.40 -21.35 4.94
C LYS A 174 23.94 -20.92 4.73
N ILE A 175 23.49 -19.85 5.39
CA ILE A 175 22.14 -19.31 5.17
C ILE A 175 22.01 -18.78 3.74
N LYS A 176 23.03 -18.07 3.25
CA LYS A 176 23.06 -17.58 1.87
C LYS A 176 22.99 -18.73 0.85
N GLU A 177 23.73 -19.80 1.06
CA GLU A 177 23.69 -21.01 0.23
C GLU A 177 22.31 -21.68 0.25
N LEU A 178 21.67 -21.79 1.42
CA LEU A 178 20.31 -22.34 1.54
C LEU A 178 19.28 -21.48 0.79
N CYS A 179 19.35 -20.15 0.92
CA CYS A 179 18.51 -19.24 0.14
C CYS A 179 18.72 -19.46 -1.36
N GLN A 180 19.97 -19.51 -1.80
CA GLN A 180 20.30 -19.69 -3.21
C GLN A 180 19.79 -21.05 -3.75
N ALA A 181 19.94 -22.13 -2.99
CA ALA A 181 19.41 -23.43 -3.34
C ALA A 181 17.88 -23.45 -3.40
N PHE A 182 17.21 -22.83 -2.43
CA PHE A 182 15.75 -22.71 -2.41
C PHE A 182 15.23 -21.95 -3.63
N PHE A 183 15.74 -20.74 -3.89
CA PHE A 183 15.23 -19.93 -5.01
C PHE A 183 15.62 -20.49 -6.37
N LYS A 184 16.75 -21.20 -6.49
CA LYS A 184 17.10 -21.92 -7.71
C LYS A 184 16.08 -23.02 -8.05
N LEU A 185 15.53 -23.71 -7.04
CA LEU A 185 14.50 -24.73 -7.24
C LEU A 185 13.14 -24.13 -7.63
N MET A 186 12.86 -22.90 -7.19
CA MET A 186 11.57 -22.24 -7.40
C MET A 186 11.52 -21.36 -8.66
N ASP A 187 12.66 -21.12 -9.32
CA ASP A 187 12.77 -20.43 -10.62
C ASP A 187 12.46 -21.36 -11.82
N GLU A 188 12.15 -22.64 -11.58
CA GLU A 188 11.61 -23.61 -12.54
C GLU A 188 10.06 -23.67 -12.49
#